data_AF-A0A6L7KKV8-F1
#
_entry.id   AF-A0A6L7KKV8-F1
#
_cell.length_a   1.000
_cell.length_b   1.000
_cell.length_c   1.000
_cell.angle_alpha   90.00
_cell.angle_beta   90.00
_cell.angle_gamma   90.00
#
_symmetry.space_group_name_H-M   'P 1'
#
loop_
_entity.id
_entity.type
_entity.pdbx_description
1 polymer ?
#
loop_
_entity_poly.entity_id
_entity_poly.type
_entity_poly.pdbx_seq_one_letter_code
_entity_poly.pdbx_strand_id
1 'polypeptide(L)'
;GNHRYRNQDMNESGFRSYFREHNQNFTLLEPKSTYESAAVAREITEQLLSEHPDMCGLFVSGGGITGALGALRDAEIPKDFVSIGYELIEATRKGLIDGTLTMAIAHPMAAIARRTIDALTRAKAFDGTGVSPNITLGFEIYTSENI
;
A
#
# COMPACT_ATOMS: atom_id res chain seq x y z
N GLY A 1 7.99 4.58 1.71
CA GLY A 1 7.52 5.74 0.93
C GLY A 1 8.29 7.00 1.28
N ASN A 2 7.61 8.14 1.19
CA ASN A 2 8.09 9.47 1.53
C ASN A 2 6.94 10.31 2.16
N HIS A 3 7.18 10.85 3.36
CA HIS A 3 6.24 11.68 4.14
C HIS A 3 5.73 12.94 3.41
N ARG A 4 6.38 13.34 2.30
CA ARG A 4 5.91 14.44 1.46
C ARG A 4 4.60 14.11 0.73
N TYR A 5 4.26 12.82 0.59
CA TYR A 5 3.03 12.37 -0.04
C TYR A 5 1.96 12.08 1.02
N ARG A 6 0.93 12.94 1.07
CA ARG A 6 -0.15 12.86 2.08
C ARG A 6 -0.85 11.51 2.13
N ASN A 7 -1.04 10.85 0.98
CA ASN A 7 -1.67 9.53 0.94
C ASN A 7 -0.80 8.49 1.66
N GLN A 8 0.51 8.52 1.48
CA GLN A 8 1.42 7.56 2.12
C GLN A 8 1.50 7.77 3.64
N ASP A 9 1.52 9.05 4.06
CA ASP A 9 1.45 9.43 5.47
C ASP A 9 0.14 8.95 6.12
N MET A 10 -0.99 9.15 5.45
CA MET A 10 -2.29 8.65 5.92
C MET A 10 -2.36 7.11 5.98
N ASN A 11 -1.79 6.42 4.99
CA ASN A 11 -1.75 4.96 4.96
C ASN A 11 -0.97 4.38 6.15
N GLU A 12 0.20 4.96 6.42
CA GLU A 12 1.05 4.58 7.55
C GLU A 12 0.37 4.87 8.90
N SER A 13 -0.17 6.07 9.06
CA SER A 13 -0.84 6.49 10.29
C SER A 13 -2.11 5.66 10.58
N GLY A 14 -2.86 5.31 9.54
CA GLY A 14 -4.02 4.41 9.64
C GLY A 14 -3.63 3.01 10.11
N PHE A 15 -2.55 2.45 9.54
CA PHE A 15 -2.01 1.16 9.96
C PHE A 15 -1.59 1.16 11.42
N ARG A 16 -0.84 2.18 11.87
CA ARG A 16 -0.45 2.32 13.29
C ARG A 16 -1.65 2.43 14.22
N SER A 17 -2.65 3.20 13.80
CA SER A 17 -3.87 3.41 14.61
C SER A 17 -4.63 2.12 14.82
N TYR A 18 -4.74 1.27 13.79
CA TYR A 18 -5.34 -0.04 13.92
C TYR A 18 -4.65 -0.91 14.98
N PHE A 19 -3.32 -1.05 14.96
CA PHE A 19 -2.61 -1.89 15.93
C PHE A 19 -2.73 -1.38 17.37
N ARG A 20 -2.71 -0.06 17.56
CA ARG A 20 -2.92 0.56 18.88
C ARG A 20 -4.28 0.23 19.47
N GLU A 21 -5.32 0.13 18.64
CA GLU A 21 -6.70 -0.06 19.08
C GLU A 21 -7.13 -1.54 19.13
N HIS A 22 -6.65 -2.37 18.21
CA HIS A 22 -7.22 -3.69 17.96
C HIS A 22 -6.26 -4.87 18.17
N ASN A 23 -4.95 -4.65 18.22
CA ASN A 23 -4.03 -5.77 18.19
C ASN A 23 -2.72 -5.50 18.95
N GLN A 24 -2.78 -5.71 20.27
CA GLN A 24 -1.64 -5.48 21.17
C GLN A 24 -0.60 -6.61 21.16
N ASN A 25 -0.84 -7.70 20.42
CA ASN A 25 0.06 -8.86 20.41
C ASN A 25 1.19 -8.73 19.38
N PHE A 26 1.22 -7.66 18.58
CA PHE A 26 2.26 -7.42 17.59
C PHE A 26 3.18 -6.30 18.07
N THR A 27 4.49 -6.53 17.95
CA THR A 27 5.48 -5.46 18.07
C THR A 27 5.58 -4.74 16.75
N LEU A 28 5.05 -3.52 16.69
CA LEU A 28 5.14 -2.70 15.50
C LEU A 28 6.49 -2.00 15.42
N LEU A 29 7.29 -2.34 14.41
CA LEU A 29 8.58 -1.68 14.14
C LEU A 29 8.38 -0.24 13.64
N GLU A 30 9.39 0.61 13.85
CA GLU A 30 9.38 1.99 13.34
C GLU A 30 9.39 2.03 11.81
N PRO A 31 8.65 2.97 11.18
CA PRO A 31 8.51 2.99 9.74
C PRO A 31 9.82 3.45 9.11
N LYS A 32 10.22 2.81 8.02
CA LYS A 32 11.44 3.15 7.28
C LYS A 32 11.10 3.84 5.96
N SER A 33 11.75 4.97 5.71
CA SER A 33 11.57 5.71 4.46
C SER A 33 12.33 5.06 3.32
N THR A 34 11.60 4.70 2.26
CA THR A 34 12.16 4.16 1.01
C THR A 34 12.54 5.25 0.04
N TYR A 35 12.09 6.50 0.27
CA TYR A 35 12.28 7.64 -0.63
C TYR A 35 11.80 7.38 -2.06
N GLU A 36 10.74 6.57 -2.20
CA GLU A 36 10.22 6.10 -3.49
C GLU A 36 11.22 5.28 -4.34
N SER A 37 12.33 4.84 -3.75
CA SER A 37 13.38 4.10 -4.44
C SER A 37 13.26 2.59 -4.20
N ALA A 38 13.28 1.83 -5.30
CA ALA A 38 13.32 0.37 -5.23
C ALA A 38 14.63 -0.14 -4.59
N ALA A 39 15.77 0.44 -4.94
CA ALA A 39 17.06 0.02 -4.38
C ALA A 39 17.09 0.20 -2.86
N VAL A 40 16.64 1.36 -2.37
CA VAL A 40 16.57 1.66 -0.93
C VAL A 40 15.55 0.76 -0.23
N ALA A 41 14.39 0.52 -0.84
CA ALA A 41 13.39 -0.38 -0.27
C ALA A 41 13.91 -1.82 -0.14
N ARG A 42 14.70 -2.28 -1.11
CA ARG A 42 15.34 -3.60 -1.07
C ARG A 42 16.30 -3.70 0.11
N GLU A 43 17.26 -2.77 0.21
CA GLU A 43 18.26 -2.72 1.29
C GLU A 43 17.59 -2.69 2.68
N ILE A 44 16.58 -1.83 2.85
CA ILE A 44 15.81 -1.76 4.10
C ILE A 44 15.10 -3.08 4.42
N THR A 45 14.51 -3.73 3.41
CA THR A 45 13.77 -4.99 3.62
C THR A 45 14.72 -6.11 4.02
N GLU A 46 15.86 -6.23 3.34
CA GLU A 46 16.92 -7.20 3.69
C GLU A 46 17.44 -6.96 5.10
N GLN A 47 17.70 -5.69 5.47
CA GLN A 47 18.11 -5.32 6.81
C GLN A 47 17.06 -5.70 7.87
N LEU A 48 15.79 -5.39 7.64
CA LEU A 48 14.71 -5.71 8.58
C LEU A 48 14.57 -7.22 8.79
N LEU A 49 14.65 -8.02 7.73
CA LEU A 49 14.61 -9.49 7.83
C LEU A 49 15.81 -10.05 8.60
N SER A 50 17.00 -9.45 8.43
CA SER A 50 18.20 -9.87 9.14
C SER A 50 18.20 -9.45 10.61
N GLU A 51 17.71 -8.26 10.94
CA GLU A 51 17.67 -7.73 12.31
C GLU A 51 16.52 -8.32 13.13
N HIS A 52 15.44 -8.74 12.46
CA HIS A 52 14.22 -9.27 13.06
C HIS A 52 13.84 -10.61 12.40
N PRO A 53 14.54 -11.71 12.73
CA PRO A 53 14.27 -13.03 12.13
C PRO A 53 12.90 -13.60 12.50
N ASP A 54 12.24 -13.05 13.51
CA ASP A 54 10.87 -13.37 13.93
C ASP A 54 9.81 -12.46 13.27
N MET A 55 10.20 -11.56 12.35
CA MET A 55 9.27 -10.70 11.64
C MET A 55 8.26 -11.56 10.85
N CYS A 56 6.98 -11.37 11.15
CA CYS A 56 5.87 -12.14 10.56
C CYS A 56 5.14 -11.39 9.44
N GLY A 57 5.52 -10.15 9.13
CA GLY A 57 4.91 -9.43 8.03
C GLY A 57 5.56 -8.11 7.69
N LEU A 58 5.22 -7.61 6.49
CA LEU A 58 5.71 -6.36 5.94
C LEU A 58 4.58 -5.58 5.28
N PHE A 59 4.40 -4.32 5.68
CA PHE A 59 3.46 -3.40 5.03
C PHE A 59 4.23 -2.31 4.27
N VAL A 60 4.10 -2.30 2.95
CA VAL A 60 4.71 -1.30 2.08
C VAL A 60 3.71 -0.18 1.81
N SER A 61 3.73 0.85 2.64
CA SER A 61 2.76 1.96 2.63
C SER A 61 2.92 2.99 1.51
N GLY A 62 3.92 2.84 0.62
CA GLY A 62 4.24 3.80 -0.43
C GLY A 62 5.16 3.23 -1.51
N GLY A 63 5.98 4.08 -2.15
CA GLY A 63 6.85 3.66 -3.25
C GLY A 63 8.01 2.74 -2.83
N GLY A 64 8.64 2.09 -3.82
CA GLY A 64 9.75 1.14 -3.62
C GLY A 64 9.33 -0.34 -3.58
N ILE A 65 8.05 -0.64 -3.82
CA ILE A 65 7.48 -2.00 -3.74
C ILE A 65 8.25 -3.05 -4.56
N THR A 66 8.77 -2.71 -5.74
CA THR A 66 9.51 -3.67 -6.57
C THR A 66 10.79 -4.16 -5.89
N GLY A 67 11.47 -3.29 -5.15
CA GLY A 67 12.65 -3.65 -4.38
C GLY A 67 12.33 -4.48 -3.15
N ALA A 68 11.27 -4.09 -2.41
CA ALA A 68 10.79 -4.86 -1.26
C ALA A 68 10.36 -6.28 -1.66
N LEU A 69 9.59 -6.43 -2.75
CA LEU A 69 9.22 -7.75 -3.29
C LEU A 69 10.45 -8.52 -3.77
N GLY A 70 11.46 -7.85 -4.33
CA GLY A 70 12.72 -8.48 -4.70
C GLY A 70 13.45 -9.08 -3.48
N ALA A 71 13.56 -8.32 -2.39
CA ALA A 71 14.16 -8.79 -1.15
C ALA A 71 13.38 -9.99 -0.56
N LEU A 72 12.04 -9.91 -0.54
CA LEU A 72 11.20 -11.01 -0.04
C LEU A 72 11.34 -12.29 -0.85
N ARG A 73 11.47 -12.19 -2.19
CA ARG A 73 11.69 -13.37 -3.06
C ARG A 73 13.03 -14.05 -2.82
N ASP A 74 14.05 -13.27 -2.53
CA ASP A 74 15.42 -13.78 -2.35
C ASP A 74 15.65 -14.29 -0.90
N ALA A 75 14.73 -13.99 0.02
CA ALA A 75 14.80 -14.40 1.41
C ALA A 75 14.04 -15.70 1.70
N GLU A 76 14.49 -16.45 2.71
CA GLU A 76 13.74 -17.57 3.26
C GLU A 76 12.65 -17.05 4.22
N ILE A 77 11.50 -16.66 3.65
CA ILE A 77 10.37 -16.17 4.44
C ILE A 77 9.51 -17.32 5.00
N PRO A 78 8.98 -17.19 6.23
CA PRO A 78 8.01 -18.14 6.78
C PRO A 78 6.77 -18.29 5.88
N LYS A 79 6.15 -19.48 5.89
CA LYS A 79 4.95 -19.76 5.08
C LYS A 79 3.75 -18.88 5.42
N ASP A 80 3.69 -18.40 6.66
CA ASP A 80 2.65 -17.54 7.20
C ASP A 80 3.05 -16.06 7.22
N PHE A 81 4.15 -15.69 6.55
CA PHE A 81 4.56 -14.31 6.43
C PHE A 81 3.53 -13.49 5.62
N VAL A 82 3.05 -12.38 6.19
CA VAL A 82 2.03 -11.53 5.57
C VAL A 82 2.67 -10.27 4.98
N SER A 83 2.58 -10.12 3.66
CA SER A 83 3.05 -8.93 2.94
C SER A 83 1.89 -8.18 2.31
N ILE A 84 1.82 -6.87 2.57
CA ILE A 84 0.73 -6.00 2.11
C ILE A 84 1.33 -4.81 1.36
N GLY A 85 0.73 -4.45 0.23
CA GLY A 85 1.12 -3.31 -0.58
C GLY A 85 -0.08 -2.54 -1.12
N TYR A 86 0.20 -1.52 -1.92
CA TYR A 86 -0.82 -0.73 -2.61
C TYR A 86 -0.80 -0.94 -4.11
N GLU A 87 -1.98 -0.75 -4.70
CA GLU A 87 -2.27 -0.79 -6.14
C GLU A 87 -2.09 -2.15 -6.81
N LEU A 88 -2.90 -2.39 -7.84
CA LEU A 88 -2.75 -3.54 -8.73
C LEU A 88 -1.98 -3.13 -9.99
N ILE A 89 -0.65 -3.03 -9.86
CA ILE A 89 0.30 -2.82 -10.96
C ILE A 89 0.95 -4.15 -11.33
N GLU A 90 1.73 -4.18 -12.42
CA GLU A 90 2.37 -5.42 -12.90
C GLU A 90 3.19 -6.12 -11.81
N ALA A 91 3.97 -5.37 -11.04
CA ALA A 91 4.83 -5.92 -10.00
C ALA A 91 4.05 -6.53 -8.83
N THR A 92 3.01 -5.84 -8.34
CA THR A 92 2.17 -6.34 -7.25
C THR A 92 1.29 -7.49 -7.72
N ARG A 93 0.75 -7.44 -8.95
CA ARG A 93 0.06 -8.58 -9.57
C ARG A 93 0.94 -9.83 -9.61
N LYS A 94 2.19 -9.72 -10.07
CA LYS A 94 3.13 -10.87 -10.07
C LYS A 94 3.40 -11.36 -8.65
N GLY A 95 3.58 -10.45 -7.70
CA GLY A 95 3.74 -10.78 -6.28
C GLY A 95 2.54 -11.54 -5.70
N LEU A 96 1.31 -11.18 -6.09
CA LEU A 96 0.11 -11.89 -5.67
C LEU A 96 0.05 -13.30 -6.29
N ILE A 97 0.43 -13.45 -7.56
CA ILE A 97 0.47 -14.76 -8.26
C ILE A 97 1.48 -15.71 -7.62
N ASP A 98 2.70 -15.22 -7.35
CA ASP A 98 3.79 -16.04 -6.83
C ASP A 98 3.80 -16.18 -5.30
N GLY A 99 2.87 -15.50 -4.61
CA GLY A 99 2.72 -15.53 -3.15
C GLY A 99 3.69 -14.62 -2.39
N THR A 100 4.59 -13.89 -3.07
CA THR A 100 5.47 -12.91 -2.42
C THR A 100 4.68 -11.77 -1.80
N LEU A 101 3.55 -11.38 -2.42
CA LEU A 101 2.58 -10.43 -1.89
C LEU A 101 1.33 -11.19 -1.44
N THR A 102 0.89 -10.99 -0.19
CA THR A 102 -0.35 -11.59 0.31
C THR A 102 -1.58 -10.82 -0.16
N MET A 103 -1.53 -9.49 -0.11
CA MET A 103 -2.67 -8.63 -0.41
C MET A 103 -2.24 -7.28 -0.98
N ALA A 104 -3.02 -6.75 -1.92
CA ALA A 104 -2.92 -5.36 -2.36
C ALA A 104 -4.21 -4.60 -2.05
N ILE A 105 -4.07 -3.42 -1.44
CA ILE A 105 -5.15 -2.45 -1.26
C ILE A 105 -5.08 -1.48 -2.44
N ALA A 106 -6.13 -1.36 -3.22
CA ALA A 106 -6.09 -0.61 -4.46
C ALA A 106 -7.21 0.42 -4.54
N HIS A 107 -6.93 1.50 -5.26
CA HIS A 107 -7.96 2.46 -5.60
C HIS A 107 -8.85 1.91 -6.74
N PRO A 108 -10.18 2.10 -6.69
CA PRO A 108 -11.06 1.71 -7.79
C PRO A 108 -10.91 2.70 -8.96
N MET A 109 -9.81 2.59 -9.70
CA MET A 109 -9.35 3.59 -10.66
C MET A 109 -10.41 3.95 -11.71
N ALA A 110 -11.19 2.97 -12.16
CA ALA A 110 -12.30 3.20 -13.10
C ALA A 110 -13.40 4.08 -12.49
N ALA A 111 -13.78 3.83 -11.22
CA ALA A 111 -14.77 4.63 -10.50
C ALA A 111 -14.23 6.04 -10.21
N ILE A 112 -12.96 6.16 -9.80
CA ILE A 112 -12.29 7.45 -9.59
C ILE A 112 -12.30 8.28 -10.87
N ALA A 113 -11.88 7.70 -11.99
CA ALA A 113 -11.85 8.39 -13.27
C ALA A 113 -13.25 8.86 -13.69
N ARG A 114 -14.26 7.97 -13.60
CA ARG A 114 -15.64 8.29 -13.94
C ARG A 114 -16.19 9.43 -13.08
N ARG A 115 -16.05 9.32 -11.76
CA ARG A 115 -16.56 10.31 -10.80
C ARG A 115 -15.86 11.66 -10.92
N THR A 116 -14.55 11.64 -11.18
CA THR A 116 -13.78 12.86 -11.45
C THR A 116 -14.30 13.57 -12.70
N ILE A 117 -14.48 12.84 -13.81
CA ILE A 117 -15.01 13.41 -15.05
C ILE A 117 -16.42 13.96 -14.84
N ASP A 118 -17.31 13.18 -14.23
CA ASP A 118 -18.69 13.60 -13.94
C ASP A 118 -18.71 14.89 -13.10
N ALA A 119 -17.88 14.97 -12.06
CA ALA A 119 -17.77 16.14 -11.19
C ALA A 119 -17.26 17.37 -11.95
N LEU A 120 -16.23 17.22 -12.78
CA LEU A 120 -15.69 18.30 -13.60
C LEU A 120 -16.69 18.81 -14.65
N THR A 121 -17.42 17.91 -15.30
CA THR A 121 -18.48 18.29 -16.26
C THR A 121 -19.59 19.08 -15.58
N ARG A 122 -20.03 18.65 -14.39
CA ARG A 122 -21.04 19.38 -13.60
C ARG A 122 -20.53 20.74 -13.14
N ALA A 123 -19.29 20.80 -12.64
CA ALA A 123 -18.68 22.05 -12.18
C ALA A 123 -18.58 23.09 -13.31
N LYS A 124 -18.28 22.66 -14.55
CA LYS A 124 -18.27 23.54 -15.72
C LYS A 124 -19.67 24.02 -16.13
N ALA A 125 -20.69 23.18 -15.96
CA ALA A 125 -22.06 23.49 -16.36
C ALA A 125 -22.76 24.48 -15.40
N PHE A 126 -22.30 24.59 -14.15
CA PHE A 126 -22.81 25.53 -13.16
C PHE A 126 -21.93 26.79 -13.10
N ASP A 127 -22.57 27.95 -12.98
CA ASP A 127 -22.00 29.31 -12.97
C ASP A 127 -21.38 29.74 -11.62
N GLY A 128 -20.86 28.78 -10.84
CA GLY A 128 -19.98 29.08 -9.69
C GLY A 128 -20.65 29.14 -8.31
N THR A 129 -21.89 28.69 -8.15
CA THR A 129 -22.60 28.69 -6.85
C THR A 129 -22.71 27.31 -6.17
N GLY A 130 -22.27 26.24 -6.82
CA GLY A 130 -22.31 24.88 -6.27
C GLY A 130 -21.03 24.49 -5.52
N VAL A 131 -21.16 23.97 -4.29
CA VAL A 131 -20.05 23.31 -3.59
C VAL A 131 -19.65 22.06 -4.38
N SER A 132 -18.36 21.94 -4.76
CA SER A 132 -17.84 20.70 -5.33
C SER A 132 -18.08 19.54 -4.36
N PRO A 133 -18.85 18.51 -4.73
CA PRO A 133 -19.15 17.43 -3.81
C PRO A 133 -17.87 16.64 -3.49
N ASN A 134 -17.60 16.45 -2.20
CA ASN A 134 -16.65 15.43 -1.77
C ASN A 134 -17.28 14.06 -2.00
N ILE A 135 -16.72 13.29 -2.93
CA ILE A 135 -17.20 11.95 -3.26
C ILE A 135 -16.26 10.94 -2.59
N THR A 136 -16.79 10.16 -1.65
CA THR A 136 -16.07 9.05 -1.03
C THR A 136 -16.30 7.78 -1.85
N LEU A 137 -15.21 7.08 -2.16
CA LEU A 137 -15.22 5.78 -2.81
C LEU A 137 -14.59 4.75 -1.87
N GLY A 138 -15.10 3.52 -1.91
CA GLY A 138 -14.43 2.40 -1.25
C GLY A 138 -13.11 2.06 -1.93
N PHE A 139 -12.23 1.33 -1.26
CA PHE A 139 -11.06 0.70 -1.86
C PHE A 139 -11.41 -0.71 -2.36
N GLU A 140 -10.57 -1.24 -3.21
CA GLU A 140 -10.59 -2.62 -3.66
C GLU A 140 -9.53 -3.43 -2.92
N ILE A 141 -9.78 -4.72 -2.72
CA ILE A 141 -8.82 -5.67 -2.15
C ILE A 141 -8.52 -6.73 -3.21
N TYR A 142 -7.23 -6.93 -3.48
CA TYR A 142 -6.74 -7.98 -4.34
C TYR A 142 -5.89 -8.98 -3.58
N THR A 143 -6.16 -10.27 -3.79
CA THR A 143 -5.41 -11.43 -3.30
C THR A 143 -5.14 -12.37 -4.47
N SER A 144 -4.37 -13.44 -4.27
CA SER A 144 -4.09 -14.41 -5.34
C SER A 144 -5.36 -15.06 -5.91
N GLU A 145 -6.46 -15.08 -5.14
CA GLU A 145 -7.73 -15.71 -5.48
C GLU A 145 -8.65 -14.85 -6.36
N ASN A 146 -8.37 -13.55 -6.52
CA ASN A 146 -9.29 -12.62 -7.22
C ASN A 146 -8.62 -11.67 -8.22
N ILE A 147 -7.34 -11.94 -8.57
CA ILE A 147 -6.58 -11.16 -9.56
C ILE A 147 -6.73 -11.66 -10.99
#